data_AF-A0A9E2YC61-F1
#
_entry.id   AF-A0A9E2YC61-F1
#
_cell.length_a   1.000
_cell.length_b   1.000
_cell.length_c   1.000
_cell.angle_alpha   90.00
_cell.angle_beta   90.00
_cell.angle_gamma   90.00
#
_symmetry.space_group_name_H-M   'P 1'
#
loop_
_entity.id
_entity.type
_entity.pdbx_description
1 polymer ?
#
loop_
_entity_poly.entity_id
_entity_poly.type
_entity_poly.pdbx_seq_one_letter_code
_entity_poly.pdbx_strand_id
1 'polypeptide(L)'
;MLLLVCAAQGQSVSHQPPSQYVPTTRSVPQGKPNPIPCGFVRVDSKARSALCAPSDEAWVKTVLATVPPTTQPRDSVRSLASRLAARSDPLRHLLVRQLALSNSQAAQDFLDHPLKKLAADLTAAHIQIVYLVLTHDTLKSLVTGGWGGDQFHYNRAADKVIFDGEVVVTLDGSGGESLVPAIYHEEDSPAARSQSFSDAVARTESGVEAMIARQGQTVLETLIGEFVLREGLLALKLDHDQDWFDAGVVGVMSAESVALLTDRPQGDLIAALAAPSRFNPVAFDSIDLAHPTPRDQLRPQLADAYADAYRRRSVKVIADWLAAAGPDALPKTIVAIRAGKPQDNTSLLAIIQKTTGIDLTPKLAPASQ
;
A
#
# COMPACT_ATOMS: atom_id res chain seq x y z
N MET A 1 1.74 5.98 -2.30
CA MET A 1 0.26 6.02 -2.17
C MET A 1 -0.24 7.24 -2.95
N LEU A 2 -0.25 7.18 -4.30
CA LEU A 2 -0.27 8.42 -5.10
C LEU A 2 -0.79 8.33 -6.56
N LEU A 3 -1.61 7.36 -6.95
CA LEU A 3 -2.00 7.25 -8.39
C LEU A 3 -3.49 7.37 -8.73
N LEU A 4 -4.41 7.29 -7.77
CA LEU A 4 -5.84 7.21 -8.10
C LEU A 4 -6.52 8.52 -8.50
N VAL A 5 -5.87 9.67 -8.32
CA VAL A 5 -6.50 10.99 -8.62
C VAL A 5 -6.03 11.57 -9.96
N CYS A 6 -5.01 10.99 -10.62
CA CYS A 6 -4.60 11.48 -11.94
C CYS A 6 -5.65 11.21 -13.03
N ALA A 7 -6.58 10.28 -12.83
CA ALA A 7 -7.62 9.96 -13.82
C ALA A 7 -8.79 10.96 -13.85
N ALA A 8 -9.00 11.77 -12.81
CA ALA A 8 -10.09 12.75 -12.77
C ALA A 8 -9.68 14.14 -13.32
N GLN A 9 -8.39 14.38 -13.53
CA GLN A 9 -7.88 15.68 -13.96
C GLN A 9 -7.60 15.72 -15.48
N GLY A 10 -8.68 15.72 -16.27
CA GLY A 10 -8.70 16.31 -17.61
C GLY A 10 -7.79 15.73 -18.71
N GLN A 11 -7.21 14.54 -18.54
CA GLN A 11 -6.59 13.85 -19.68
C GLN A 11 -7.67 13.13 -20.51
N SER A 12 -7.77 13.52 -21.79
CA SER A 12 -8.64 12.88 -22.77
C SER A 12 -8.26 11.41 -22.86
N VAL A 13 -9.13 10.52 -22.40
CA VAL A 13 -8.92 9.07 -22.49
C VAL A 13 -9.03 8.67 -23.97
N SER A 14 -7.89 8.48 -24.61
CA SER A 14 -7.81 7.79 -25.90
C SER A 14 -8.40 6.39 -25.72
N HIS A 15 -9.54 6.11 -26.36
CA HIS A 15 -10.11 4.78 -26.46
C HIS A 15 -9.18 3.86 -27.26
N GLN A 16 -8.24 3.23 -26.56
CA GLN A 16 -7.50 2.10 -27.11
C GLN A 16 -8.40 0.84 -27.00
N PRO A 17 -8.64 0.10 -28.09
CA PRO A 17 -9.39 -1.14 -28.02
C PRO A 17 -8.70 -2.15 -27.09
N PRO A 18 -9.45 -3.08 -26.47
CA PRO A 18 -8.89 -4.05 -25.54
C PRO A 18 -7.79 -4.86 -26.24
N SER A 19 -6.56 -4.68 -25.76
CA SER A 19 -5.40 -5.46 -26.19
C SER A 19 -5.70 -6.93 -25.90
N GLN A 20 -5.75 -7.74 -26.95
CA GLN A 20 -5.84 -9.19 -26.82
C GLN A 20 -4.67 -9.67 -25.96
N TYR A 21 -5.00 -10.22 -24.79
CA TYR A 21 -4.03 -10.78 -23.86
C TYR A 21 -3.51 -12.08 -24.46
N VAL A 22 -2.37 -12.03 -25.15
CA VAL A 22 -1.61 -13.22 -25.51
C VAL A 22 -0.78 -13.59 -24.27
N PRO A 23 -1.02 -14.74 -23.61
CA PRO A 23 -0.24 -15.14 -22.45
C PRO A 23 1.19 -15.40 -22.92
N THR A 24 2.07 -14.42 -22.65
CA THR A 24 3.50 -14.57 -22.90
C THR A 24 4.06 -15.27 -21.67
N THR A 25 4.47 -16.53 -21.82
CA THR A 25 5.29 -17.26 -20.83
C THR A 25 6.68 -16.62 -20.78
N ARG A 26 6.76 -15.45 -20.15
CA ARG A 26 8.03 -14.82 -19.82
C ARG A 26 8.60 -15.59 -18.64
N SER A 27 9.72 -16.28 -18.86
CA SER A 27 10.53 -16.78 -17.76
C SER A 27 10.87 -15.61 -16.85
N VAL A 28 10.49 -15.72 -15.58
CA VAL A 28 10.89 -14.75 -14.54
C VAL A 28 12.43 -14.74 -14.55
N PRO A 29 13.08 -13.59 -14.81
CA PRO A 29 14.53 -13.52 -14.71
C PRO A 29 14.90 -13.89 -13.28
N GLN A 30 15.60 -15.00 -13.08
CA GLN A 30 16.23 -15.27 -11.80
C GLN A 30 17.23 -14.14 -11.56
N GLY A 31 17.05 -13.38 -10.47
CA GLY A 31 18.01 -12.36 -10.07
C GLY A 31 19.41 -12.98 -9.97
N LYS A 32 20.44 -12.25 -10.40
CA LYS A 32 21.82 -12.74 -10.31
C LYS A 32 22.13 -13.04 -8.83
N PRO A 33 22.68 -14.21 -8.50
CA PRO A 33 23.09 -14.51 -7.13
C PRO A 33 24.15 -13.52 -6.66
N ASN A 34 24.13 -13.21 -5.36
CA ASN A 34 25.13 -12.30 -4.79
C ASN A 34 26.53 -12.95 -4.85
N PRO A 35 27.57 -12.21 -5.27
CA PRO A 35 28.92 -12.76 -5.32
C PRO A 35 29.42 -13.07 -3.91
N ILE A 36 29.85 -14.31 -3.69
CA ILE A 36 30.37 -14.76 -2.39
C ILE A 36 31.73 -14.08 -2.14
N PRO A 37 31.93 -13.39 -1.00
CA PRO A 37 33.22 -12.82 -0.67
C PRO A 37 34.31 -13.88 -0.53
N CYS A 38 35.55 -13.51 -0.84
CA CYS A 38 36.68 -14.42 -0.66
C CYS A 38 36.80 -14.84 0.81
N GLY A 39 37.01 -16.13 1.07
CA GLY A 39 37.09 -16.67 2.43
C GLY A 39 35.75 -16.93 3.10
N PHE A 40 34.63 -16.77 2.38
CA PHE A 40 33.30 -17.09 2.88
C PHE A 40 32.73 -18.35 2.19
N VAL A 41 31.86 -19.04 2.90
CA VAL A 41 31.08 -20.18 2.41
C VAL A 41 29.59 -19.88 2.56
N ARG A 42 28.78 -20.41 1.64
CA ARG A 42 27.32 -20.37 1.76
C ARG A 42 26.85 -21.52 2.63
N VAL A 43 26.01 -21.19 3.60
CA VAL A 43 25.38 -22.13 4.52
C VAL A 43 23.87 -21.99 4.38
N ASP A 44 23.22 -23.07 3.95
CA ASP A 44 21.76 -23.13 3.81
C ASP A 44 21.15 -23.99 4.93
N SER A 45 20.03 -23.53 5.47
CA SER A 45 19.25 -24.27 6.45
C SER A 45 17.78 -23.88 6.34
N LYS A 46 16.91 -24.87 6.08
CA LYS A 46 15.49 -24.67 5.75
C LYS A 46 15.35 -23.69 4.57
N ALA A 47 14.66 -22.57 4.76
CA ALA A 47 14.43 -21.53 3.76
C ALA A 47 15.38 -20.32 3.91
N ARG A 48 16.44 -20.44 4.69
CA ARG A 48 17.39 -19.36 4.97
C ARG A 48 18.79 -19.70 4.46
N SER A 49 19.49 -18.67 4.01
CA SER A 49 20.87 -18.76 3.55
C SER A 49 21.73 -17.74 4.28
N ALA A 50 22.98 -18.10 4.59
CA ALA A 50 23.97 -17.18 5.11
C ALA A 50 25.32 -17.36 4.40
N LEU A 51 26.12 -16.30 4.36
CA LEU A 51 27.53 -16.32 4.01
C LEU A 51 28.31 -16.08 5.30
N CYS A 52 29.21 -16.99 5.66
CA CYS A 52 30.06 -16.86 6.84
C CYS A 52 31.47 -17.40 6.57
N ALA A 53 32.41 -17.12 7.46
CA ALA A 53 33.71 -17.80 7.44
C ALA A 53 33.52 -19.32 7.66
N PRO A 54 34.39 -20.18 7.08
CA PRO A 54 34.32 -21.63 7.30
C PRO A 54 34.33 -22.04 8.78
N SER A 55 35.03 -21.29 9.63
CA SER A 55 35.08 -21.52 11.08
C SER A 55 33.73 -21.29 11.77
N ASP A 56 32.84 -20.50 11.16
CA ASP A 56 31.55 -20.12 11.73
C ASP A 56 30.39 -21.00 11.25
N GLU A 57 30.63 -21.86 10.25
CA GLU A 57 29.59 -22.64 9.56
C GLU A 57 28.69 -23.42 10.54
N ALA A 58 29.28 -24.13 11.50
CA ALA A 58 28.55 -25.02 12.39
C ALA A 58 27.53 -24.27 13.27
N TRP A 59 27.93 -23.14 13.88
CA TRP A 59 27.03 -22.39 14.75
C TRP A 59 26.03 -21.56 13.94
N VAL A 60 26.43 -21.00 12.80
CA VAL A 60 25.54 -20.29 11.86
C VAL A 60 24.41 -21.21 11.40
N LYS A 61 24.75 -22.45 10.99
CA LYS A 61 23.77 -23.45 10.57
C LYS A 61 22.79 -23.81 11.69
N THR A 62 23.28 -23.93 12.92
CA THR A 62 22.44 -24.16 14.10
C THR A 62 21.47 -23.01 14.30
N VAL A 63 21.93 -21.76 14.32
CA VAL A 63 21.07 -20.58 14.50
C VAL A 63 19.99 -20.53 13.41
N LEU A 64 20.36 -20.68 12.14
CA LEU A 64 19.39 -20.69 11.04
C LEU A 64 18.31 -21.78 11.21
N ALA A 65 18.68 -22.94 11.74
CA ALA A 65 17.77 -24.04 12.00
C ALA A 65 16.84 -23.80 13.19
N THR A 66 17.32 -23.10 14.24
CA THR A 66 16.61 -22.95 15.53
C THR A 66 15.77 -21.70 15.62
N VAL A 67 16.13 -20.62 14.91
CA VAL A 67 15.35 -19.37 14.95
C VAL A 67 13.92 -19.68 14.46
N PRO A 68 12.88 -19.38 15.26
CA PRO A 68 11.52 -19.61 14.83
C PRO A 68 11.22 -18.78 13.57
N PRO A 69 10.33 -19.26 12.67
CA PRO A 69 9.80 -18.39 11.64
C PRO A 69 9.14 -17.19 12.30
N THR A 70 9.38 -15.99 11.77
CA THR A 70 8.67 -14.81 12.25
C THR A 70 7.16 -15.04 12.06
N THR A 71 6.42 -15.20 13.16
CA THR A 71 4.97 -15.40 13.13
C THR A 71 4.29 -14.12 12.68
N GLN A 72 3.52 -14.20 11.60
CA GLN A 72 2.79 -13.05 11.06
C GLN A 72 1.77 -12.54 12.08
N PRO A 73 1.57 -11.21 12.18
CA PRO A 73 0.37 -10.67 12.80
C PRO A 73 -0.85 -11.29 12.10
N ARG A 74 -1.83 -11.73 12.88
CA ARG A 74 -3.09 -12.26 12.32
C ARG A 74 -3.73 -11.27 11.35
N ASP A 75 -3.49 -9.97 11.54
CA ASP A 75 -4.03 -8.84 10.78
C ASP A 75 -3.24 -8.47 9.52
N SER A 76 -2.28 -9.32 9.12
CA SER A 76 -1.47 -9.05 7.92
C SER A 76 -2.26 -9.31 6.63
N VAL A 77 -1.99 -8.48 5.61
CA VAL A 77 -2.59 -8.61 4.27
C VAL A 77 -2.15 -9.90 3.55
N ARG A 78 -1.14 -10.63 4.05
CA ARG A 78 -0.85 -11.99 3.54
C ARG A 78 -1.96 -12.99 3.85
N SER A 79 -2.75 -12.76 4.90
CA SER A 79 -3.97 -13.53 5.15
C SER A 79 -5.15 -13.10 4.27
N LEU A 80 -4.95 -12.18 3.31
CA LEU A 80 -5.99 -11.72 2.40
C LEU A 80 -6.65 -12.88 1.65
N ALA A 81 -5.91 -13.92 1.26
CA ALA A 81 -6.50 -15.07 0.55
C ALA A 81 -7.59 -15.77 1.38
N SER A 82 -7.28 -16.10 2.64
CA SER A 82 -8.24 -16.77 3.53
C SER A 82 -9.39 -15.84 3.91
N ARG A 83 -9.13 -14.55 4.11
CA ARG A 83 -10.16 -13.56 4.44
C ARG A 83 -11.07 -13.25 3.27
N LEU A 84 -10.52 -13.13 2.07
CA LEU A 84 -11.30 -12.98 0.84
C LEU A 84 -12.18 -14.20 0.62
N ALA A 85 -11.68 -15.41 0.86
CA ALA A 85 -12.50 -16.62 0.80
C ALA A 85 -13.66 -16.60 1.83
N ALA A 86 -13.41 -16.10 3.04
CA ALA A 86 -14.42 -16.04 4.10
C ALA A 86 -15.39 -14.84 4.00
N ARG A 87 -15.00 -13.76 3.30
CA ARG A 87 -15.71 -12.46 3.30
C ARG A 87 -16.04 -11.94 1.91
N SER A 88 -15.86 -12.75 0.86
CA SER A 88 -16.23 -12.40 -0.51
C SER A 88 -17.70 -12.00 -0.63
N ASP A 89 -18.61 -12.78 -0.03
CA ASP A 89 -20.04 -12.49 -0.08
C ASP A 89 -20.43 -11.20 0.66
N PRO A 90 -20.01 -10.98 1.92
CA PRO A 90 -20.19 -9.70 2.59
C PRO A 90 -19.62 -8.50 1.80
N LEU A 91 -18.42 -8.66 1.23
CA LEU A 91 -17.77 -7.59 0.46
C LEU A 91 -18.54 -7.30 -0.84
N ARG A 92 -18.94 -8.34 -1.57
CA ARG A 92 -19.79 -8.20 -2.76
C ARG A 92 -21.08 -7.48 -2.42
N HIS A 93 -21.75 -7.89 -1.34
CA HIS A 93 -23.01 -7.30 -0.93
C HIS A 93 -22.83 -5.83 -0.51
N LEU A 94 -21.74 -5.50 0.18
CA LEU A 94 -21.38 -4.11 0.51
C LEU A 94 -21.24 -3.27 -0.77
N LEU A 95 -20.40 -3.72 -1.70
CA LEU A 95 -20.12 -2.99 -2.96
C LEU A 95 -21.37 -2.81 -3.82
N VAL A 96 -22.13 -3.88 -4.05
CA VAL A 96 -23.36 -3.84 -4.86
C VAL A 96 -24.40 -2.91 -4.23
N ARG A 97 -24.62 -3.04 -2.92
CA ARG A 97 -25.60 -2.21 -2.20
C ARG A 97 -25.18 -0.75 -2.22
N GLN A 98 -23.98 -0.42 -1.72
CA GLN A 98 -23.57 0.96 -1.50
C GLN A 98 -23.44 1.75 -2.81
N LEU A 99 -22.94 1.12 -3.87
CA LEU A 99 -22.81 1.75 -5.19
C LEU A 99 -24.09 1.63 -6.04
N ALA A 100 -25.16 1.07 -5.46
CA ALA A 100 -26.43 0.77 -6.12
C ALA A 100 -26.23 0.11 -7.49
N LEU A 101 -25.31 -0.86 -7.59
CA LEU A 101 -24.97 -1.47 -8.88
C LEU A 101 -26.16 -2.26 -9.41
N SER A 102 -26.55 -1.99 -10.66
CA SER A 102 -27.55 -2.78 -11.37
C SER A 102 -27.04 -4.17 -11.75
N ASN A 103 -25.72 -4.31 -11.90
CA ASN A 103 -25.05 -5.56 -12.26
C ASN A 103 -24.12 -6.02 -11.12
N SER A 104 -24.52 -7.07 -10.41
CA SER A 104 -23.68 -7.70 -9.38
C SER A 104 -22.49 -8.46 -9.94
N GLN A 105 -22.50 -8.79 -11.24
CA GLN A 105 -21.40 -9.51 -11.89
C GLN A 105 -20.11 -8.69 -11.90
N ALA A 106 -20.17 -7.37 -12.07
CA ALA A 106 -18.98 -6.52 -12.03
C ALA A 106 -18.24 -6.64 -10.69
N ALA A 107 -18.98 -6.65 -9.58
CA ALA A 107 -18.42 -6.88 -8.26
C ALA A 107 -17.85 -8.30 -8.14
N GLN A 108 -18.56 -9.32 -8.65
CA GLN A 108 -18.05 -10.69 -8.67
C GLN A 108 -16.73 -10.82 -9.43
N ASP A 109 -16.65 -10.26 -10.65
CA ASP A 109 -15.46 -10.31 -11.50
C ASP A 109 -14.28 -9.60 -10.85
N PHE A 110 -14.53 -8.47 -10.16
CA PHE A 110 -13.52 -7.76 -9.38
C PHE A 110 -12.94 -8.63 -8.25
N LEU A 111 -13.80 -9.34 -7.52
CA LEU A 111 -13.36 -10.27 -6.48
C LEU A 111 -12.58 -11.44 -7.07
N ASP A 112 -13.08 -12.02 -8.17
CA ASP A 112 -12.55 -13.24 -8.77
C ASP A 112 -11.24 -13.05 -9.54
N HIS A 113 -10.98 -11.84 -10.03
CA HIS A 113 -9.81 -11.54 -10.85
C HIS A 113 -8.81 -10.64 -10.11
N PRO A 114 -8.94 -9.29 -10.07
CA PRO A 114 -7.98 -8.43 -9.37
C PRO A 114 -7.67 -8.83 -7.94
N LEU A 115 -8.69 -9.07 -7.09
CA LEU A 115 -8.44 -9.32 -5.67
C LEU A 115 -7.86 -10.71 -5.41
N LYS A 116 -8.37 -11.76 -6.08
CA LYS A 116 -7.76 -13.10 -5.97
C LYS A 116 -6.33 -13.12 -6.49
N LYS A 117 -6.04 -12.40 -7.59
CA LYS A 117 -4.66 -12.25 -8.07
C LYS A 117 -3.78 -11.59 -7.02
N LEU A 118 -4.20 -10.46 -6.44
CA LEU A 118 -3.44 -9.80 -5.37
C LEU A 118 -3.20 -10.74 -4.18
N ALA A 119 -4.22 -11.49 -3.76
CA ALA A 119 -4.10 -12.45 -2.67
C ALA A 119 -3.09 -13.57 -2.98
N ALA A 120 -3.08 -14.07 -4.22
CA ALA A 120 -2.10 -15.04 -4.69
C ALA A 120 -0.68 -14.44 -4.74
N ASP A 121 -0.53 -13.23 -5.30
CA ASP A 121 0.75 -12.52 -5.37
C ASP A 121 1.33 -12.31 -3.95
N LEU A 122 0.52 -11.87 -2.99
CA LEU A 122 0.95 -11.67 -1.58
C LEU A 122 1.31 -12.98 -0.88
N THR A 123 0.65 -14.08 -1.23
CA THR A 123 0.99 -15.41 -0.70
C THR A 123 2.30 -15.91 -1.29
N ALA A 124 2.50 -15.70 -2.59
CA ALA A 124 3.69 -16.10 -3.32
C ALA A 124 4.90 -15.19 -3.08
N ALA A 125 4.67 -13.95 -2.61
CA ALA A 125 5.72 -12.99 -2.30
C ALA A 125 6.70 -13.59 -1.28
N HIS A 126 7.91 -13.85 -1.74
CA HIS A 126 9.01 -14.31 -0.91
C HIS A 126 10.24 -13.54 -1.35
N ILE A 127 11.06 -13.14 -0.38
CA ILE A 127 12.33 -12.47 -0.66
C ILE A 127 13.42 -13.43 -0.23
N GLN A 128 14.33 -13.72 -1.14
CA GLN A 128 15.50 -14.52 -0.83
C GLN A 128 16.49 -13.65 -0.08
N ILE A 129 16.52 -13.77 1.25
CA ILE A 129 17.47 -13.07 2.10
C ILE A 129 18.69 -13.97 2.30
N VAL A 130 19.86 -13.42 1.99
CA VAL A 130 21.15 -14.03 2.32
C VAL A 130 21.80 -13.19 3.41
N TYR A 131 22.09 -13.81 4.56
CA TYR A 131 22.71 -13.10 5.67
C TYR A 131 24.23 -13.13 5.58
N LEU A 132 24.89 -11.98 5.59
CA LEU A 132 26.35 -11.89 5.61
C LEU A 132 26.84 -11.80 7.06
N VAL A 133 27.31 -12.91 7.62
CA VAL A 133 27.69 -13.04 9.04
C VAL A 133 29.18 -12.76 9.19
N LEU A 134 29.52 -11.63 9.81
CA LEU A 134 30.91 -11.16 9.95
C LEU A 134 31.07 -10.05 10.99
N THR A 135 32.31 -9.63 11.25
CA THR A 135 32.62 -8.47 12.12
C THR A 135 32.67 -7.15 11.34
N HIS A 136 32.56 -6.01 12.03
CA HIS A 136 32.72 -4.69 11.40
C HIS A 136 34.04 -4.53 10.64
N ASP A 137 35.15 -5.01 11.20
CA ASP A 137 36.47 -4.92 10.58
C ASP A 137 36.58 -5.79 9.33
N THR A 138 35.96 -6.97 9.36
CA THR A 138 35.88 -7.84 8.18
C THR A 138 35.05 -7.18 7.08
N LEU A 139 33.91 -6.57 7.41
CA LEU A 139 33.10 -5.84 6.44
C LEU A 139 33.89 -4.70 5.79
N LYS A 140 34.59 -3.92 6.62
CA LYS A 140 35.43 -2.81 6.16
C LYS A 140 36.54 -3.30 5.24
N SER A 141 37.24 -4.37 5.61
CA SER A 141 38.29 -4.98 4.79
C SER A 141 37.76 -5.43 3.43
N LEU A 142 36.60 -6.11 3.40
CA LEU A 142 35.96 -6.53 2.16
C LEU A 142 35.60 -5.34 1.26
N VAL A 143 34.92 -4.32 1.81
CA VAL A 143 34.45 -3.15 1.04
C VAL A 143 35.62 -2.30 0.53
N THR A 144 36.65 -2.09 1.36
CA THR A 144 37.86 -1.36 0.94
C THR A 144 38.73 -2.16 -0.04
N GLY A 145 38.67 -3.49 0.03
CA GLY A 145 39.28 -4.42 -0.92
C GLY A 145 38.55 -4.56 -2.26
N GLY A 146 37.44 -3.83 -2.45
CA GLY A 146 36.68 -3.81 -3.70
C GLY A 146 35.60 -4.89 -3.82
N TRP A 147 35.34 -5.66 -2.75
CA TRP A 147 34.18 -6.54 -2.70
C TRP A 147 32.95 -5.75 -2.22
N GLY A 148 31.82 -5.89 -2.92
CA GLY A 148 30.57 -5.24 -2.55
C GLY A 148 29.69 -4.95 -3.77
N GLY A 149 28.55 -4.32 -3.51
CA GLY A 149 27.64 -3.76 -4.51
C GLY A 149 27.22 -2.36 -4.08
N ASP A 150 26.29 -1.74 -4.83
CA ASP A 150 25.82 -0.37 -4.57
C ASP A 150 25.28 -0.15 -3.14
N GLN A 151 24.88 -1.23 -2.46
CA GLN A 151 24.40 -1.20 -1.07
C GLN A 151 25.49 -1.01 -0.01
N PHE A 152 26.78 -1.09 -0.33
CA PHE A 152 27.88 -0.90 0.64
C PHE A 152 28.75 0.30 0.26
N HIS A 153 28.91 1.24 1.19
CA HIS A 153 29.71 2.43 0.99
C HIS A 153 30.69 2.65 2.14
N TYR A 154 31.98 2.78 1.82
CA TYR A 154 32.99 3.12 2.82
C TYR A 154 33.10 4.63 3.02
N ASN A 155 32.69 5.11 4.19
CA ASN A 155 32.87 6.49 4.61
C ASN A 155 34.24 6.68 5.26
N ARG A 156 35.18 7.25 4.49
CA ARG A 156 36.55 7.51 4.94
C ARG A 156 36.65 8.50 6.10
N ALA A 157 35.74 9.47 6.20
CA ALA A 157 35.78 10.48 7.26
C ALA A 157 35.38 9.91 8.63
N ALA A 158 34.45 8.95 8.64
CA ALA A 158 34.01 8.25 9.84
C ALA A 158 34.74 6.92 10.08
N ASP A 159 35.61 6.50 9.15
CA ASP A 159 36.33 5.23 9.14
C ASP A 159 35.39 3.99 9.25
N LYS A 160 34.21 4.08 8.64
CA LYS A 160 33.12 3.10 8.77
C LYS A 160 32.49 2.73 7.44
N VAL A 161 32.01 1.49 7.34
CA VAL A 161 31.11 1.08 6.27
C VAL A 161 29.69 1.48 6.64
N ILE A 162 29.06 2.24 5.75
CA ILE A 162 27.62 2.47 5.73
C ILE A 162 27.05 1.45 4.75
N PHE A 163 25.97 0.79 5.13
CA PHE A 163 25.25 -0.07 4.20
C PHE A 163 23.79 0.33 4.17
N ASP A 164 23.20 0.20 2.99
CA ASP A 164 21.77 0.28 2.83
C ASP A 164 21.18 -1.11 3.10
N GLY A 165 20.47 -1.23 4.21
CA GLY A 165 19.77 -2.45 4.59
C GLY A 165 18.42 -2.60 3.91
N GLU A 166 18.07 -1.72 2.96
CA GLU A 166 16.80 -1.77 2.26
C GLU A 166 16.67 -3.07 1.47
N VAL A 167 15.73 -3.90 1.90
CA VAL A 167 15.36 -5.13 1.20
C VAL A 167 14.31 -4.75 0.15
N VAL A 168 14.66 -4.90 -1.13
CA VAL A 168 13.72 -4.60 -2.21
C VAL A 168 12.65 -5.69 -2.29
N VAL A 169 11.40 -5.29 -2.03
CA VAL A 169 10.24 -6.19 -2.07
C VAL A 169 9.53 -6.07 -3.43
N THR A 170 9.43 -7.18 -4.15
CA THR A 170 8.62 -7.28 -5.36
C THR A 170 7.51 -8.32 -5.16
N LEU A 171 6.25 -7.92 -5.36
CA LEU A 171 5.11 -8.83 -5.16
C LEU A 171 4.94 -9.87 -6.27
N ASP A 172 5.58 -9.68 -7.43
CA ASP A 172 5.54 -10.62 -8.56
C ASP A 172 6.54 -11.77 -8.44
N GLY A 173 7.32 -11.82 -7.36
CA GLY A 173 8.33 -12.85 -7.11
C GLY A 173 9.57 -12.75 -7.99
N SER A 174 9.77 -11.65 -8.72
CA SER A 174 10.96 -11.43 -9.55
C SER A 174 12.19 -10.93 -8.78
N GLY A 175 12.07 -10.77 -7.46
CA GLY A 175 13.13 -10.28 -6.60
C GLY A 175 14.36 -11.18 -6.60
N GLY A 176 15.53 -10.58 -6.78
CA GLY A 176 16.82 -11.26 -6.60
C GLY A 176 17.14 -11.50 -5.12
N GLU A 177 18.32 -12.07 -4.87
CA GLU A 177 18.83 -12.24 -3.51
C GLU A 177 19.15 -10.87 -2.88
N SER A 178 18.62 -10.61 -1.69
CA SER A 178 18.98 -9.46 -0.87
C SER A 178 20.04 -9.85 0.15
N LEU A 179 21.19 -9.18 0.14
CA LEU A 179 22.28 -9.46 1.08
C LEU A 179 22.18 -8.54 2.29
N VAL A 180 22.01 -9.11 3.49
CA VAL A 180 21.83 -8.36 4.73
C VAL A 180 22.96 -8.67 5.71
N PRO A 181 23.76 -7.68 6.14
CA PRO A 181 24.84 -7.93 7.10
C PRO A 181 24.30 -8.25 8.50
N ALA A 182 24.77 -9.35 9.06
CA ALA A 182 24.56 -9.75 10.45
C ALA A 182 25.88 -9.58 11.20
N ILE A 183 26.04 -8.39 11.78
CA ILE A 183 27.32 -7.97 12.38
C ILE A 183 27.40 -8.39 13.84
N TYR A 184 28.53 -8.98 14.23
CA TYR A 184 28.88 -9.31 15.61
C TYR A 184 30.27 -8.74 15.97
N HIS A 185 30.63 -8.76 17.25
CA HIS A 185 31.95 -8.32 17.73
C HIS A 185 32.90 -9.50 17.94
N GLU A 186 34.19 -9.33 17.63
CA GLU A 186 35.15 -10.43 17.73
C GLU A 186 35.33 -10.93 19.18
N GLU A 187 35.22 -10.01 20.14
CA GLU A 187 35.23 -10.28 21.58
C GLU A 187 33.94 -10.93 22.11
N ASP A 188 32.87 -11.01 21.31
CA ASP A 188 31.61 -11.62 21.73
C ASP A 188 31.81 -13.10 22.03
N SER A 189 31.24 -13.54 23.16
CA SER A 189 31.12 -14.95 23.48
C SER A 189 30.33 -15.69 22.37
N PRO A 190 30.53 -17.01 22.19
CA PRO A 190 29.77 -17.79 21.21
C PRO A 190 28.25 -17.64 21.33
N ALA A 191 27.74 -17.52 22.57
CA ALA A 191 26.33 -17.27 22.84
C ALA A 191 25.89 -15.87 22.37
N ALA A 192 26.69 -14.84 22.62
CA ALA A 192 26.41 -13.47 22.18
C ALA A 192 26.43 -13.32 20.65
N ARG A 193 27.35 -13.99 19.95
CA ARG A 193 27.37 -14.05 18.48
C ARG A 193 26.12 -14.71 17.92
N SER A 194 25.74 -15.86 18.50
CA SER A 194 24.54 -16.59 18.10
C SER A 194 23.27 -15.77 18.32
N GLN A 195 23.18 -15.05 19.45
CA GLN A 195 22.07 -14.16 19.74
C GLN A 195 22.00 -12.98 18.77
N SER A 196 23.13 -12.32 18.52
CA SER A 196 23.21 -11.18 17.57
C SER A 196 22.76 -11.59 16.17
N PHE A 197 23.17 -12.77 15.71
CA PHE A 197 22.72 -13.31 14.43
C PHE A 197 21.23 -13.67 14.44
N SER A 198 20.75 -14.35 15.50
CA SER A 198 19.33 -14.65 15.68
C SER A 198 18.47 -13.39 15.62
N ASP A 199 18.88 -12.32 16.30
CA ASP A 199 18.15 -11.06 16.30
C ASP A 199 18.19 -10.37 14.94
N ALA A 200 19.30 -10.46 14.21
CA ALA A 200 19.40 -9.95 12.84
C ALA A 200 18.40 -10.67 11.90
N VAL A 201 18.30 -12.00 12.01
CA VAL A 201 17.32 -12.80 11.26
C VAL A 201 15.89 -12.36 11.61
N ALA A 202 15.55 -12.34 12.90
CA ALA A 202 14.20 -12.00 13.35
C ALA A 202 13.78 -10.57 12.95
N ARG A 203 14.67 -9.58 13.11
CA ARG A 203 14.39 -8.19 12.72
C ARG A 203 14.20 -8.05 11.21
N THR A 204 15.05 -8.68 10.42
CA THR A 204 15.00 -8.57 8.95
C THR A 204 13.73 -9.21 8.41
N GLU A 205 13.40 -10.42 8.85
CA GLU A 205 12.16 -11.10 8.45
C GLU A 205 10.92 -10.30 8.86
N SER A 206 10.88 -9.80 10.10
CA SER A 206 9.78 -8.94 10.56
C SER A 206 9.64 -7.66 9.71
N GLY A 207 10.78 -7.05 9.33
CA GLY A 207 10.80 -5.87 8.48
C GLY A 207 10.26 -6.15 7.08
N VAL A 208 10.70 -7.23 6.44
CA VAL A 208 10.22 -7.66 5.13
C VAL A 208 8.72 -7.96 5.16
N GLU A 209 8.25 -8.69 6.18
CA GLU A 209 6.83 -8.97 6.34
C GLU A 209 5.99 -7.69 6.50
N ALA A 210 6.48 -6.72 7.27
CA ALA A 210 5.83 -5.43 7.42
C ALA A 210 5.80 -4.62 6.10
N MET A 211 6.86 -4.70 5.29
CA MET A 211 6.92 -4.07 3.97
C MET A 211 5.92 -4.71 3.00
N ILE A 212 5.90 -6.04 2.90
CA ILE A 212 4.94 -6.79 2.07
C ILE A 212 3.51 -6.46 2.49
N ALA A 213 3.21 -6.46 3.79
CA ALA A 213 1.89 -6.11 4.30
C ALA A 213 1.50 -4.67 3.93
N ARG A 214 2.41 -3.70 4.06
CA ARG A 214 2.16 -2.30 3.70
C ARG A 214 1.94 -2.10 2.20
N GLN A 215 2.76 -2.74 1.37
CA GLN A 215 2.61 -2.69 -0.08
C GLN A 215 1.31 -3.36 -0.51
N GLY A 216 1.00 -4.55 0.04
CA GLY A 216 -0.25 -5.25 -0.18
C GLY A 216 -1.47 -4.43 0.21
N GLN A 217 -1.45 -3.75 1.36
CA GLN A 217 -2.52 -2.84 1.77
C GLN A 217 -2.69 -1.69 0.76
N THR A 218 -1.59 -1.09 0.31
CA THR A 218 -1.62 0.00 -0.67
C THR A 218 -2.24 -0.44 -2.00
N VAL A 219 -1.86 -1.62 -2.50
CA VAL A 219 -2.43 -2.16 -3.74
C VAL A 219 -3.89 -2.53 -3.54
N LEU A 220 -4.26 -3.10 -2.39
CA LEU A 220 -5.65 -3.43 -2.06
C LEU A 220 -6.55 -2.19 -2.04
N GLU A 221 -6.15 -1.13 -1.33
CA GLU A 221 -6.84 0.17 -1.30
C GLU A 221 -7.00 0.76 -2.70
N THR A 222 -5.96 0.61 -3.52
CA THR A 222 -5.95 1.09 -4.90
C THR A 222 -6.97 0.34 -5.76
N LEU A 223 -6.92 -1.00 -5.75
CA LEU A 223 -7.83 -1.83 -6.53
C LEU A 223 -9.30 -1.60 -6.15
N ILE A 224 -9.59 -1.47 -4.86
CA ILE A 224 -10.95 -1.17 -4.40
C ILE A 224 -11.37 0.23 -4.83
N GLY A 225 -10.49 1.23 -4.69
CA GLY A 225 -10.80 2.59 -5.10
C GLY A 225 -11.08 2.70 -6.59
N GLU A 226 -10.30 2.01 -7.42
CA GLU A 226 -10.50 1.95 -8.87
C GLU A 226 -11.83 1.29 -9.23
N PHE A 227 -12.19 0.20 -8.55
CA PHE A 227 -13.47 -0.45 -8.73
C PHE A 227 -14.64 0.48 -8.37
N VAL A 228 -14.58 1.13 -7.20
CA VAL A 228 -15.62 2.06 -6.73
C VAL A 228 -15.80 3.21 -7.72
N LEU A 229 -14.69 3.81 -8.17
CA LEU A 229 -14.72 4.89 -9.14
C LEU A 229 -15.32 4.42 -10.47
N ARG A 230 -14.79 3.34 -11.04
CA ARG A 230 -15.14 2.88 -12.40
C ARG A 230 -16.56 2.36 -12.49
N GLU A 231 -16.96 1.47 -11.58
CA GLU A 231 -18.26 0.80 -11.64
C GLU A 231 -19.37 1.59 -10.94
N GLY A 232 -19.01 2.38 -9.92
CA GLY A 232 -19.97 3.14 -9.12
C GLY A 232 -20.22 4.56 -9.61
N LEU A 233 -19.13 5.31 -9.84
CA LEU A 233 -19.14 6.77 -9.84
C LEU A 233 -18.95 7.42 -11.22
N LEU A 234 -18.10 6.87 -12.11
CA LEU A 234 -17.91 7.43 -13.45
C LEU A 234 -19.20 7.48 -14.27
N ALA A 235 -20.12 6.53 -14.03
CA ALA A 235 -21.43 6.52 -14.68
C ALA A 235 -22.33 7.70 -14.26
N LEU A 236 -22.04 8.35 -13.12
CA LEU A 236 -22.75 9.55 -12.66
C LEU A 236 -22.41 10.78 -13.49
N LYS A 237 -21.25 10.78 -14.15
CA LYS A 237 -20.74 11.88 -15.00
C LYS A 237 -20.80 13.23 -14.27
N LEU A 238 -20.40 13.25 -13.00
CA LEU A 238 -20.31 14.48 -12.23
C LEU A 238 -19.29 15.42 -12.87
N ASP A 239 -19.54 16.72 -12.76
CA ASP A 239 -18.67 17.77 -13.30
C ASP A 239 -17.57 18.13 -12.28
N HIS A 240 -16.55 18.89 -12.69
CA HIS A 240 -15.32 19.08 -11.88
C HIS A 240 -15.57 19.70 -10.49
N ASP A 241 -16.57 20.57 -10.36
CA ASP A 241 -16.99 21.20 -9.10
C ASP A 241 -17.67 20.21 -8.13
N GLN A 242 -17.98 19.00 -8.59
CA GLN A 242 -18.60 17.92 -7.84
C GLN A 242 -17.62 16.77 -7.52
N ASP A 243 -16.37 16.83 -8.00
CA ASP A 243 -15.34 15.79 -7.82
C ASP A 243 -15.07 15.43 -6.35
N TRP A 244 -15.42 16.32 -5.41
CA TRP A 244 -15.25 16.09 -3.98
C TRP A 244 -16.11 14.91 -3.51
N PHE A 245 -17.30 14.76 -4.11
CA PHE A 245 -18.19 13.66 -3.80
C PHE A 245 -17.55 12.33 -4.19
N ASP A 246 -17.02 12.24 -5.41
CA ASP A 246 -16.35 11.04 -5.90
C ASP A 246 -15.12 10.69 -5.07
N ALA A 247 -14.24 11.67 -4.83
CA ALA A 247 -13.03 11.47 -4.03
C ALA A 247 -13.35 11.02 -2.60
N GLY A 248 -14.38 11.59 -1.99
CA GLY A 248 -14.81 11.25 -0.64
C GLY A 248 -15.45 9.86 -0.56
N VAL A 249 -16.35 9.53 -1.50
CA VAL A 249 -16.99 8.21 -1.57
C VAL A 249 -15.97 7.12 -1.83
N VAL A 250 -15.02 7.32 -2.76
CA VAL A 250 -13.91 6.38 -3.00
C VAL A 250 -13.14 6.13 -1.70
N GLY A 251 -12.75 7.18 -0.97
CA GLY A 251 -11.98 7.00 0.26
C GLY A 251 -12.75 6.27 1.36
N VAL A 252 -14.02 6.59 1.58
CA VAL A 252 -14.85 5.91 2.60
C VAL A 252 -15.12 4.46 2.21
N MET A 253 -15.53 4.20 0.97
CA MET A 253 -15.81 2.84 0.49
C MET A 253 -14.56 1.95 0.47
N SER A 254 -13.40 2.52 0.11
CA SER A 254 -12.12 1.82 0.22
C SER A 254 -11.80 1.48 1.67
N ALA A 255 -11.96 2.42 2.60
CA ALA A 255 -11.72 2.16 4.03
C ALA A 255 -12.66 1.08 4.58
N GLU A 256 -13.95 1.10 4.25
CA GLU A 256 -14.94 0.09 4.65
C GLU A 256 -14.58 -1.31 4.12
N SER A 257 -14.28 -1.40 2.84
CA SER A 257 -13.92 -2.65 2.18
C SER A 257 -12.60 -3.21 2.72
N VAL A 258 -11.61 -2.35 2.98
CA VAL A 258 -10.33 -2.74 3.57
C VAL A 258 -10.50 -3.15 5.03
N ALA A 259 -11.33 -2.46 5.81
CA ALA A 259 -11.65 -2.87 7.19
C ALA A 259 -12.21 -4.30 7.20
N LEU A 260 -13.14 -4.58 6.29
CA LEU A 260 -13.73 -5.90 6.12
C LEU A 260 -12.69 -6.96 5.74
N LEU A 261 -11.62 -6.62 5.01
CA LEU A 261 -10.59 -7.59 4.61
C LEU A 261 -9.40 -7.65 5.57
N THR A 262 -9.21 -6.66 6.42
CA THR A 262 -8.00 -6.52 7.28
C THR A 262 -8.30 -6.57 8.77
N ASP A 263 -9.57 -6.71 9.19
CA ASP A 263 -9.97 -6.71 10.61
C ASP A 263 -9.58 -5.43 11.37
N ARG A 264 -9.08 -4.43 10.64
CA ARG A 264 -8.79 -3.12 11.18
C ARG A 264 -10.10 -2.40 11.44
N PRO A 265 -10.22 -1.65 12.54
CA PRO A 265 -11.39 -0.81 12.77
C PRO A 265 -11.59 0.16 11.60
N GLN A 266 -12.81 0.18 11.04
CA GLN A 266 -13.18 1.10 9.96
C GLN A 266 -12.89 2.55 10.34
N GLY A 267 -13.21 2.95 11.57
CA GLY A 267 -12.98 4.30 12.07
C GLY A 267 -11.51 4.72 12.00
N ASP A 268 -10.57 3.81 12.28
CA ASP A 268 -9.14 4.09 12.23
C ASP A 268 -8.66 4.31 10.79
N LEU A 269 -9.18 3.52 9.84
CA LEU A 269 -8.85 3.66 8.42
C LEU A 269 -9.42 4.97 7.86
N ILE A 270 -10.68 5.29 8.17
CA ILE A 270 -11.29 6.56 7.77
C ILE A 270 -10.53 7.74 8.38
N ALA A 271 -10.21 7.68 9.67
CA ALA A 271 -9.45 8.73 10.35
C ALA A 271 -8.08 8.94 9.70
N ALA A 272 -7.36 7.88 9.34
CA ALA A 272 -6.08 7.98 8.64
C ALA A 272 -6.21 8.65 7.25
N LEU A 273 -7.30 8.36 6.53
CA LEU A 273 -7.58 8.93 5.21
C LEU A 273 -8.11 10.37 5.27
N ALA A 274 -8.78 10.75 6.36
CA ALA A 274 -9.44 12.05 6.55
C ALA A 274 -8.57 13.05 7.34
N ALA A 275 -7.60 12.59 8.12
CA ALA A 275 -6.79 13.46 8.98
C ALA A 275 -5.91 14.42 8.15
N PRO A 276 -5.73 15.67 8.59
CA PRO A 276 -4.74 16.59 8.03
C PRO A 276 -3.32 15.97 8.05
N SER A 277 -2.56 16.18 6.98
CA SER A 277 -1.15 15.78 6.96
C SER A 277 -0.28 16.89 7.53
N ARG A 278 0.48 16.60 8.58
CA ARG A 278 1.44 17.55 9.20
C ARG A 278 2.56 18.01 8.26
N PHE A 279 2.77 17.29 7.16
CA PHE A 279 3.80 17.58 6.17
C PHE A 279 3.25 18.28 4.93
N ASN A 280 1.92 18.42 4.83
CA ASN A 280 1.29 19.07 3.69
C ASN A 280 1.33 20.58 3.92
N PRO A 281 1.96 21.36 3.02
CA PRO A 281 2.05 22.82 3.17
C PRO A 281 0.71 23.53 2.93
N VAL A 282 -0.29 22.85 2.35
CA VAL A 282 -1.63 23.38 2.15
C VAL A 282 -2.48 23.00 3.35
N ALA A 283 -3.05 24.01 4.02
CA ALA A 283 -3.90 23.78 5.18
C ALA A 283 -5.17 23.02 4.78
N PHE A 284 -5.49 21.97 5.53
CA PHE A 284 -6.67 21.14 5.31
C PHE A 284 -7.97 21.97 5.29
N ASP A 285 -8.11 22.89 6.23
CA ASP A 285 -9.31 23.71 6.40
C ASP A 285 -9.46 24.84 5.37
N SER A 286 -8.39 25.18 4.64
CA SER A 286 -8.43 26.22 3.60
C SER A 286 -8.96 25.74 2.25
N ILE A 287 -9.18 24.43 2.08
CA ILE A 287 -9.66 23.87 0.80
C ILE A 287 -11.16 24.16 0.63
N ASP A 288 -11.54 25.02 -0.30
CA ASP A 288 -12.96 25.18 -0.64
C ASP A 288 -13.44 23.99 -1.52
N LEU A 289 -14.27 23.10 -0.95
CA LEU A 289 -14.90 22.02 -1.72
C LEU A 289 -16.15 22.51 -2.45
N ALA A 290 -16.71 23.67 -2.07
CA ALA A 290 -17.83 24.26 -2.77
C ALA A 290 -17.39 24.85 -4.11
N HIS A 291 -16.19 25.44 -4.13
CA HIS A 291 -15.56 26.03 -5.31
C HIS A 291 -14.08 25.60 -5.41
N PRO A 292 -13.80 24.35 -5.83
CA PRO A 292 -12.44 23.85 -5.91
C PRO A 292 -11.58 24.73 -6.84
N THR A 293 -10.37 25.06 -6.41
CA THR A 293 -9.40 25.77 -7.27
C THR A 293 -8.96 24.85 -8.43
N PRO A 294 -9.18 25.26 -9.69
CA PRO A 294 -8.75 24.48 -10.85
C PRO A 294 -7.23 24.27 -10.87
N ARG A 295 -6.78 23.11 -11.39
CA ARG A 295 -5.36 22.73 -11.34
C ARG A 295 -4.43 23.72 -12.06
N ASP A 296 -4.89 24.33 -13.15
CA ASP A 296 -4.16 25.32 -13.93
C ASP A 296 -4.00 26.68 -13.20
N GLN A 297 -4.83 26.93 -12.18
CA GLN A 297 -4.72 28.11 -11.31
C GLN A 297 -3.84 27.85 -10.08
N LEU A 298 -3.49 26.60 -9.80
CA LEU A 298 -2.57 26.25 -8.73
C LEU A 298 -1.13 26.51 -9.15
N ARG A 299 -0.30 26.92 -8.18
CA ARG A 299 1.15 26.88 -8.38
C ARG A 299 1.57 25.43 -8.62
N PRO A 300 2.35 25.11 -9.67
CA PRO A 300 2.70 23.73 -10.00
C PRO A 300 3.30 22.94 -8.83
N GLN A 301 4.16 23.58 -8.02
CA GLN A 301 4.77 22.97 -6.85
C GLN A 301 3.81 22.69 -5.68
N LEU A 302 2.60 23.25 -5.70
CA LEU A 302 1.56 23.04 -4.69
C LEU A 302 0.42 22.15 -5.18
N ALA A 303 0.38 21.79 -6.47
CA ALA A 303 -0.74 21.05 -7.06
C ALA A 303 -0.99 19.71 -6.35
N ASP A 304 0.07 18.93 -6.08
CA ASP A 304 -0.05 17.63 -5.42
C ASP A 304 -0.42 17.77 -3.93
N ALA A 305 0.12 18.79 -3.27
CA ALA A 305 -0.20 19.13 -1.88
C ALA A 305 -1.69 19.53 -1.75
N TYR A 306 -2.19 20.36 -2.67
CA TYR A 306 -3.61 20.72 -2.75
C TYR A 306 -4.48 19.50 -3.01
N ALA A 307 -4.11 18.62 -3.95
CA ALA A 307 -4.85 17.41 -4.26
C ALA A 307 -4.95 16.44 -3.05
N ASP A 308 -3.87 16.27 -2.28
CA ASP A 308 -3.93 15.47 -1.04
C ASP A 308 -4.84 16.11 0.02
N ALA A 309 -4.72 17.42 0.25
CA ALA A 309 -5.58 18.13 1.19
C ALA A 309 -7.06 18.07 0.79
N TYR A 310 -7.36 18.28 -0.49
CA TYR A 310 -8.68 18.12 -1.10
C TYR A 310 -9.24 16.72 -0.87
N ARG A 311 -8.51 15.67 -1.24
CA ARG A 311 -8.93 14.29 -1.04
C ARG A 311 -9.24 14.00 0.43
N ARG A 312 -8.36 14.39 1.35
CA ARG A 312 -8.56 14.16 2.79
C ARG A 312 -9.82 14.86 3.30
N ARG A 313 -10.04 16.11 2.87
CA ARG A 313 -11.20 16.89 3.25
C ARG A 313 -12.49 16.30 2.69
N SER A 314 -12.49 15.88 1.43
CA SER A 314 -13.61 15.17 0.80
C SER A 314 -13.98 13.90 1.55
N VAL A 315 -12.99 13.08 1.94
CA VAL A 315 -13.22 11.88 2.76
C VAL A 315 -13.82 12.24 4.11
N LYS A 316 -13.33 13.31 4.77
CA LYS A 316 -13.92 13.78 6.03
C LYS A 316 -15.38 14.16 5.88
N VAL A 317 -15.72 14.97 4.87
CA VAL A 317 -17.09 15.45 4.65
C VAL A 317 -18.04 14.28 4.37
N ILE A 318 -17.65 13.34 3.50
CA ILE A 318 -18.47 12.16 3.20
C ILE A 318 -18.58 11.24 4.42
N ALA A 319 -17.51 11.02 5.18
CA ALA A 319 -17.55 10.19 6.38
C ALA A 319 -18.49 10.79 7.46
N ASP A 320 -18.36 12.10 7.73
CA ASP A 320 -19.22 12.81 8.69
C ASP A 320 -20.69 12.78 8.23
N TRP A 321 -20.94 12.94 6.93
CA TRP A 321 -22.28 12.83 6.35
C TRP A 321 -22.87 11.44 6.53
N LEU A 322 -22.16 10.38 6.15
CA LEU A 322 -22.65 9.01 6.23
C LEU A 322 -22.87 8.56 7.67
N ALA A 323 -22.02 9.01 8.60
CA ALA A 323 -22.19 8.76 10.03
C ALA A 323 -23.49 9.38 10.57
N ALA A 324 -23.88 10.57 10.08
CA ALA A 324 -25.12 11.24 10.48
C ALA A 324 -26.36 10.71 9.74
N ALA A 325 -26.22 10.37 8.46
CA ALA A 325 -27.31 9.99 7.56
C ALA A 325 -27.71 8.52 7.65
N GLY A 326 -26.78 7.66 8.11
CA GLY A 326 -26.97 6.21 8.21
C GLY A 326 -26.62 5.44 6.95
N PRO A 327 -26.65 4.09 7.01
CA PRO A 327 -26.03 3.21 6.02
C PRO A 327 -26.73 3.15 4.65
N ASP A 328 -27.94 3.73 4.52
CA ASP A 328 -28.69 3.80 3.26
C ASP A 328 -28.52 5.14 2.53
N ALA A 329 -27.78 6.09 3.12
CA ALA A 329 -27.63 7.44 2.59
C ALA A 329 -26.94 7.47 1.23
N LEU A 330 -25.79 6.78 1.11
CA LEU A 330 -25.03 6.71 -0.12
C LEU A 330 -25.83 6.08 -1.27
N PRO A 331 -26.42 4.87 -1.14
CA PRO A 331 -27.12 4.25 -2.26
C PRO A 331 -28.36 5.04 -2.70
N LYS A 332 -29.12 5.64 -1.77
CA LYS A 332 -30.25 6.52 -2.11
C LYS A 332 -29.79 7.74 -2.91
N THR A 333 -28.67 8.32 -2.52
CA THR A 333 -28.09 9.49 -3.19
C THR A 333 -27.58 9.13 -4.58
N ILE A 334 -26.86 8.03 -4.73
CA ILE A 334 -26.39 7.53 -6.04
C ILE A 334 -27.58 7.27 -6.99
N VAL A 335 -28.66 6.64 -6.50
CA VAL A 335 -29.88 6.42 -7.29
C VAL A 335 -30.53 7.74 -7.70
N ALA A 336 -30.60 8.72 -6.79
CA ALA A 336 -31.17 10.04 -7.10
C ALA A 336 -30.33 10.81 -8.12
N ILE A 337 -28.99 10.77 -8.01
CA ILE A 337 -28.06 11.37 -8.99
C ILE A 337 -28.27 10.73 -10.38
N ARG A 338 -28.38 9.39 -10.46
CA ARG A 338 -28.65 8.71 -11.73
C ARG A 338 -30.00 9.08 -12.34
N ALA A 339 -31.00 9.32 -11.51
CA ALA A 339 -32.34 9.71 -11.96
C ALA A 339 -32.42 11.17 -12.44
N GLY A 340 -31.60 12.06 -11.87
CA GLY A 340 -31.55 13.46 -12.24
C GLY A 340 -30.15 14.03 -12.03
N LYS A 341 -29.27 13.82 -13.03
CA LYS A 341 -27.87 14.27 -13.00
C LYS A 341 -27.82 15.72 -12.50
N PRO A 342 -27.09 16.03 -11.41
CA PRO A 342 -26.95 17.39 -10.92
C PRO A 342 -26.16 18.22 -11.94
N GLN A 343 -26.60 19.45 -12.19
CA GLN A 343 -25.98 20.36 -13.17
C GLN A 343 -24.72 21.04 -12.63
N ASP A 344 -24.63 21.18 -11.32
CA ASP A 344 -23.58 21.88 -10.59
C ASP A 344 -23.54 21.39 -9.14
N ASN A 345 -22.58 21.88 -8.37
CA ASN A 345 -22.44 21.50 -6.97
C ASN A 345 -23.68 21.88 -6.12
N THR A 346 -24.34 23.00 -6.41
CA THR A 346 -25.57 23.41 -5.72
C THR A 346 -26.69 22.38 -5.89
N SER A 347 -26.87 21.89 -7.12
CA SER A 347 -27.84 20.84 -7.45
C SER A 347 -27.50 19.52 -6.78
N LEU A 348 -26.22 19.16 -6.70
CA LEU A 348 -25.76 17.95 -6.00
C LEU A 348 -26.08 18.03 -4.51
N LEU A 349 -25.79 19.16 -3.85
CA LEU A 349 -26.12 19.39 -2.45
C LEU A 349 -27.63 19.32 -2.21
N ALA A 350 -28.45 19.88 -3.10
CA ALA A 350 -29.90 19.78 -3.02
C ALA A 350 -30.40 18.33 -3.13
N ILE A 351 -29.78 17.49 -3.98
CA ILE A 351 -30.08 16.06 -4.05
C ILE A 351 -29.73 15.38 -2.72
N ILE A 352 -28.54 15.60 -2.18
CA ILE A 352 -28.10 15.02 -0.89
C ILE A 352 -29.05 15.43 0.24
N GLN A 353 -29.37 16.71 0.35
CA GLN A 353 -30.28 17.21 1.37
C GLN A 353 -31.68 16.59 1.22
N LYS A 354 -32.18 16.44 -0.01
CA LYS A 354 -33.47 15.82 -0.27
C LYS A 354 -33.49 14.33 0.07
N THR A 355 -32.40 13.59 -0.18
CA THR A 355 -32.34 12.14 0.06
C THR A 355 -32.03 11.77 1.51
N THR A 356 -31.30 12.62 2.24
CA THR A 356 -30.85 12.30 3.61
C THR A 356 -31.31 13.27 4.69
N GLY A 357 -31.90 14.42 4.33
CA GLY A 357 -32.29 15.46 5.27
C GLY A 357 -31.12 16.26 5.85
N ILE A 358 -29.91 16.10 5.34
CA ILE A 358 -28.69 16.75 5.86
C ILE A 358 -28.18 17.77 4.85
N ASP A 359 -28.02 19.01 5.30
CA ASP A 359 -27.39 20.08 4.52
C ASP A 359 -25.87 20.04 4.71
N LEU A 360 -25.14 19.77 3.62
CA LEU A 360 -23.67 19.74 3.62
C LEU A 360 -23.05 21.09 3.26
N THR A 361 -23.82 22.09 2.82
CA THR A 361 -23.30 23.41 2.40
C THR A 361 -22.30 24.01 3.40
N PRO A 362 -22.55 23.98 4.74
CA PRO A 362 -21.61 24.54 5.72
C PRO A 362 -20.28 23.77 5.84
N LYS A 363 -20.24 22.51 5.38
CA LYS A 363 -19.05 21.63 5.49
C LYS A 363 -18.10 21.80 4.30
N LEU A 364 -18.61 22.26 3.16
CA LEU A 364 -17.83 22.41 1.93
C LEU A 364 -17.02 23.71 1.91
N ALA A 365 -17.55 24.79 2.48
CA ALA A 365 -16.88 26.08 2.55
C ALA A 365 -15.61 26.03 3.44
N PRO A 366 -14.55 26.79 3.13
CA PRO A 366 -13.34 26.85 3.96
C PRO A 366 -13.70 27.22 5.40
N ALA A 367 -13.01 26.63 6.39
CA ALA A 367 -13.30 26.97 7.78
C ALA A 367 -12.92 28.43 8.00
N SER A 368 -13.85 29.23 8.53
CA SER A 368 -13.58 30.61 8.93
C SER A 368 -12.45 30.59 9.97
N GLN A 369 -11.31 31.20 9.64
CA GLN A 369 -10.19 31.37 10.59
C GLN A 369 -10.53 32.37 11.69
#